data_AF-A0A9W9K7Y6-F1
#
_entry.id   AF-A0A9W9K7Y6-F1
#
_cell.length_a   1.000
_cell.length_b   1.000
_cell.length_c   1.000
_cell.angle_alpha   90.00
_cell.angle_beta   90.00
_cell.angle_gamma   90.00
#
_symmetry.space_group_name_H-M   'P 1'
#
loop_
_entity.id
_entity.type
_entity.pdbx_description
1 polymer ?
#
loop_
_entity_poly.entity_id
_entity_poly.type
_entity_poly.pdbx_seq_one_letter_code
_entity_poly.pdbx_strand_id
1 'polypeptide(L)'
;MDDSIQQIRNRILGQIREVLFELPEDDVTGTMRILGDTPTRILDPNDYLESMRPFTLEVQNSLCARHGNNTTRLLAVTIHPDKHSYFVVDLNNADYDYQTAHECKLSVPVHVLRLSSKRKPTISRRRVLDSVIAETLRKLHDDHGQDPLPLFDNHCDNNRYYGNPRSLQH
;
A
#
# COMPACT_ATOMS: atom_id res chain seq x y z
N MET A 1 23.54 14.96 2.40
CA MET A 1 22.67 14.27 1.41
C MET A 1 21.29 13.98 2.00
N ASP A 2 21.24 13.60 3.27
CA ASP A 2 20.00 13.25 3.99
C ASP A 2 18.95 14.39 4.04
N ASP A 3 19.38 15.63 4.29
CA ASP A 3 18.48 16.81 4.32
C ASP A 3 17.66 16.99 3.03
N SER A 4 18.24 16.66 1.87
CA SER A 4 17.54 16.77 0.59
C SER A 4 16.47 15.70 0.43
N ILE A 5 16.72 14.47 0.91
CA ILE A 5 15.74 13.38 0.89
C ILE A 5 14.61 13.70 1.86
N GLN A 6 14.91 14.20 3.06
CA GLN A 6 13.90 14.57 4.03
C GLN A 6 13.00 15.72 3.55
N GLN A 7 13.57 16.73 2.88
CA GLN A 7 12.78 17.78 2.23
C GLN A 7 11.85 17.23 1.14
N ILE A 8 12.33 16.27 0.34
CA ILE A 8 11.50 15.60 -0.67
C ILE A 8 10.37 14.82 -0.01
N ARG A 9 10.65 14.06 1.07
CA ARG A 9 9.65 13.31 1.84
C ARG A 9 8.57 14.24 2.37
N ASN A 10 8.96 15.30 3.08
CA ASN A 10 8.04 16.28 3.66
C ASN A 10 7.15 16.93 2.59
N ARG A 11 7.73 17.28 1.44
CA ARG A 11 6.96 17.84 0.31
C ARG A 11 5.93 16.84 -0.22
N ILE A 12 6.32 15.57 -0.41
CA ILE A 12 5.39 14.54 -0.88
C ILE A 12 4.26 14.33 0.14
N LEU A 13 4.59 14.22 1.43
CA LEU A 13 3.62 14.07 2.51
C LEU A 13 2.59 15.19 2.52
N GLY A 14 3.03 16.45 2.43
CA GLY A 14 2.13 17.60 2.35
C GLY A 14 1.19 17.60 1.14
N GLN A 15 1.51 16.86 0.07
CA GLN A 15 0.72 16.79 -1.16
C GLN A 15 -0.21 15.57 -1.22
N ILE A 16 0.01 14.53 -0.41
CA ILE A 16 -0.83 13.32 -0.42
C ILE A 16 -2.28 13.68 -0.10
N ARG A 17 -2.49 14.48 0.96
CA ARG A 17 -3.81 14.92 1.37
C ARG A 17 -4.55 15.63 0.25
N GLU A 18 -3.92 16.61 -0.39
CA GLU A 18 -4.54 17.37 -1.49
C GLU A 18 -5.03 16.43 -2.60
N VAL A 19 -4.20 15.47 -2.99
CA VAL A 19 -4.51 14.53 -4.07
C VAL A 19 -5.62 13.54 -3.67
N LEU A 20 -5.66 13.09 -2.42
CA LEU A 20 -6.75 12.21 -1.94
C LEU A 20 -8.08 12.95 -1.79
N PHE A 21 -8.05 14.26 -1.57
CA PHE A 21 -9.25 15.11 -1.57
C PHE A 21 -9.82 15.34 -2.98
N GLU A 22 -9.05 15.08 -4.04
CA GLU A 22 -9.53 15.12 -5.43
C GLU A 22 -10.38 13.88 -5.80
N LEU A 23 -10.43 12.83 -4.97
CA LEU A 23 -11.26 11.65 -5.25
C LEU A 23 -12.77 11.98 -5.19
N PRO A 24 -13.61 11.35 -6.05
CA PRO A 24 -15.06 11.43 -5.96
C PRO A 24 -15.59 10.99 -4.60
N GLU A 25 -16.70 11.59 -4.14
CA GLU A 25 -17.31 11.25 -2.84
C GLU A 25 -17.80 9.79 -2.80
N ASP A 26 -18.34 9.30 -3.92
CA ASP A 26 -18.77 7.90 -4.07
C ASP A 26 -17.61 6.90 -3.88
N ASP A 27 -16.39 7.28 -4.29
CA ASP A 27 -15.21 6.42 -4.14
C ASP A 27 -14.75 6.36 -2.67
N VAL A 28 -14.83 7.47 -1.92
CA VAL A 28 -14.33 7.55 -0.54
C VAL A 28 -15.35 7.13 0.51
N THR A 29 -16.60 6.93 0.12
CA THR A 29 -17.65 6.34 0.97
C THR A 29 -17.82 4.85 0.72
N GLY A 30 -17.44 4.35 -0.47
CA GLY A 30 -17.44 2.93 -0.82
C GLY A 30 -16.17 2.18 -0.40
N THR A 31 -16.11 0.89 -0.78
CA THR A 31 -14.91 0.05 -0.63
C THR A 31 -13.94 0.34 -1.78
N MET A 32 -12.70 0.70 -1.46
CA MET A 32 -11.64 0.85 -2.45
C MET A 32 -10.27 0.46 -1.90
N ARG A 33 -9.30 0.37 -2.78
CA ARG A 33 -7.92 0.00 -2.48
C ARG A 33 -6.97 1.03 -3.07
N ILE A 34 -6.15 1.64 -2.23
CA ILE A 34 -5.05 2.50 -2.66
C ILE A 34 -3.80 1.65 -2.87
N LEU A 35 -3.32 1.61 -4.11
CA LEU A 35 -1.98 1.16 -4.43
C LEU A 35 -1.04 2.37 -4.44
N GLY A 36 -0.22 2.50 -3.40
CA GLY A 36 0.84 3.49 -3.35
C GLY A 36 2.01 3.06 -4.23
N ASP A 37 2.42 3.93 -5.13
CA ASP A 37 3.59 3.78 -5.99
C ASP A 37 4.64 4.82 -5.54
N THR A 38 5.61 4.36 -4.76
CA THR A 38 6.57 5.18 -4.01
C THR A 38 7.97 5.05 -4.59
N PRO A 39 8.66 6.15 -4.96
CA PRO A 39 10.04 6.05 -5.45
C PRO A 39 10.99 5.44 -4.40
N THR A 40 11.57 4.27 -4.65
CA THR A 40 12.41 3.55 -3.66
C THR A 40 13.54 4.41 -3.11
N ARG A 41 14.12 5.28 -3.95
CA ARG A 41 15.22 6.19 -3.60
C ARG A 41 14.92 7.16 -2.45
N ILE A 42 13.65 7.35 -2.08
CA ILE A 42 13.27 8.20 -0.95
C ILE A 42 13.03 7.40 0.33
N LEU A 43 13.14 6.07 0.29
CA LEU A 43 13.05 5.21 1.46
C LEU A 43 14.44 5.01 2.07
N ASP A 44 14.47 4.66 3.35
CA ASP A 44 15.71 4.33 4.06
C ASP A 44 16.08 2.87 3.77
N PRO A 45 17.22 2.58 3.14
CA PRO A 45 17.64 1.21 2.87
C PRO A 45 17.95 0.39 4.12
N ASN A 46 18.18 1.03 5.27
CA ASN A 46 18.40 0.34 6.55
C ASN A 46 17.08 -0.01 7.25
N ASP A 47 16.00 0.69 6.91
CA ASP A 47 14.67 0.46 7.48
C ASP A 47 13.56 0.90 6.51
N TYR A 48 13.34 0.05 5.50
CA TYR A 48 12.36 0.33 4.46
C TYR A 48 10.93 0.42 4.99
N LEU A 49 10.58 -0.42 5.97
CA LEU A 49 9.22 -0.47 6.50
C LEU A 49 8.92 0.79 7.32
N GLU A 50 9.81 1.19 8.22
CA GLU A 50 9.61 2.42 8.99
C GLU A 50 9.69 3.66 8.11
N SER A 51 10.54 3.68 7.09
CA SER A 51 10.58 4.82 6.16
C SER A 51 9.38 4.90 5.21
N MET A 52 8.63 3.81 5.00
CA MET A 52 7.35 3.80 4.27
C MET A 52 6.19 4.29 5.15
N ARG A 53 6.24 4.04 6.46
CA ARG A 53 5.16 4.31 7.44
C ARG A 53 4.59 5.74 7.37
N PRO A 54 5.38 6.83 7.24
CA PRO A 54 4.80 8.18 7.12
C PRO A 54 3.85 8.34 5.94
N PHE A 55 4.17 7.72 4.79
CA PHE A 55 3.32 7.81 3.60
C PHE A 55 2.03 7.04 3.77
N THR A 56 2.08 5.83 4.36
CA THR A 56 0.88 5.02 4.59
C THR A 56 -0.02 5.67 5.63
N LEU A 57 0.54 6.22 6.71
CA LEU A 57 -0.21 6.94 7.73
C LEU A 57 -0.88 8.19 7.16
N GLU A 58 -0.18 8.97 6.33
CA GLU A 58 -0.77 10.16 5.70
C GLU A 58 -1.94 9.79 4.78
N VAL A 59 -1.82 8.68 4.03
CA VAL A 59 -2.94 8.15 3.23
C VAL A 59 -4.12 7.75 4.13
N GLN A 60 -3.87 6.96 5.17
CA GLN A 60 -4.92 6.50 6.08
C GLN A 60 -5.62 7.67 6.77
N ASN A 61 -4.85 8.61 7.32
CA ASN A 61 -5.37 9.80 7.99
C ASN A 61 -6.17 10.69 7.03
N SER A 62 -5.68 10.87 5.80
CA SER A 62 -6.38 11.66 4.79
C SER A 62 -7.73 11.04 4.42
N LEU A 63 -7.80 9.72 4.25
CA LEU A 63 -9.06 9.01 3.95
C LEU A 63 -10.03 9.05 5.13
N CYS A 64 -9.56 8.88 6.37
CA CYS A 64 -10.39 9.00 7.56
C CYS A 64 -10.88 10.45 7.80
N ALA A 65 -10.05 11.44 7.48
CA ALA A 65 -10.43 12.85 7.60
C ALA A 65 -11.50 13.29 6.60
N ARG A 66 -11.68 12.56 5.48
CA ARG A 66 -12.73 12.84 4.51
C ARG A 66 -14.11 12.41 4.99
N HIS A 67 -14.20 11.30 5.71
CA HIS A 67 -15.48 10.80 6.22
C HIS A 67 -15.25 10.05 7.54
N GLY A 68 -15.88 10.50 8.63
CA GLY A 68 -15.58 10.04 9.99
C GLY A 68 -15.84 8.55 10.25
N ASN A 69 -16.60 7.88 9.39
CA ASN A 69 -16.87 6.44 9.49
C ASN A 69 -15.92 5.58 8.65
N ASN A 70 -14.94 6.20 7.97
CA ASN A 70 -14.01 5.48 7.13
C ASN A 70 -13.09 4.60 7.98
N THR A 71 -12.93 3.35 7.55
CA THR A 71 -11.99 2.40 8.15
C THR A 71 -10.90 2.07 7.16
N THR A 72 -9.64 2.10 7.61
CA THR A 72 -8.50 1.81 6.73
C THR A 72 -7.68 0.66 7.28
N ARG A 73 -7.05 -0.09 6.37
CA ARG A 73 -6.16 -1.19 6.73
C ARG A 73 -4.96 -1.24 5.78
N LEU A 74 -3.76 -1.09 6.33
CA LEU A 74 -2.52 -1.34 5.59
C LEU A 74 -2.33 -2.85 5.46
N LEU A 75 -2.38 -3.35 4.23
CA LEU A 75 -2.31 -4.78 3.94
C LEU A 75 -0.89 -5.24 3.64
N ALA A 76 -0.16 -4.50 2.81
CA ALA A 76 1.12 -4.95 2.33
C ALA A 76 2.06 -3.79 2.01
N VAL A 77 3.36 -4.06 2.10
CA VAL A 77 4.45 -3.20 1.65
C VAL A 77 5.46 -4.07 0.90
N THR A 78 5.73 -3.76 -0.37
CA THR A 78 6.72 -4.47 -1.18
C THR A 78 7.82 -3.52 -1.62
N ILE A 79 9.06 -3.85 -1.29
CA ILE A 79 10.24 -3.05 -1.60
C ILE A 79 10.94 -3.67 -2.79
N HIS A 80 11.19 -2.87 -3.83
CA HIS A 80 11.98 -3.31 -4.98
C HIS A 80 13.26 -2.49 -5.09
N PRO A 81 14.40 -3.13 -5.44
CA PRO A 81 15.69 -2.45 -5.58
C PRO A 81 15.69 -1.40 -6.71
N ASP A 82 14.74 -1.52 -7.63
CA ASP A 82 14.54 -0.62 -8.74
C ASP A 82 13.91 0.71 -8.31
N LYS A 83 13.28 1.39 -9.27
CA LYS A 83 12.83 2.77 -9.16
C LYS A 83 11.68 2.98 -8.19
N HIS A 84 10.82 1.98 -7.97
CA HIS A 84 9.56 2.12 -7.23
C HIS A 84 9.26 0.91 -6.34
N SER A 85 8.84 1.20 -5.11
CA SER A 85 8.31 0.29 -4.10
C SER A 85 6.83 0.60 -3.89
N TYR A 86 6.08 -0.36 -3.34
CA TYR A 86 4.64 -0.27 -3.28
C TYR A 86 4.10 -0.50 -1.87
N PHE A 87 2.94 0.08 -1.59
CA PHE A 87 2.13 -0.24 -0.41
C PHE A 87 0.67 -0.38 -0.81
N VAL A 88 -0.10 -1.13 -0.02
CA VAL A 88 -1.52 -1.35 -0.26
C VAL A 88 -2.33 -0.99 0.97
N VAL A 89 -3.23 -0.02 0.85
CA VAL A 89 -4.18 0.37 1.90
C VAL A 89 -5.60 0.13 1.40
N ASP A 90 -6.37 -0.67 2.13
CA ASP A 90 -7.80 -0.81 1.89
C ASP A 90 -8.57 0.26 2.66
N LEU A 91 -9.65 0.74 2.05
CA LEU A 91 -10.66 1.62 2.62
C LEU A 91 -12.01 0.89 2.64
N ASN A 92 -12.70 0.92 3.79
CA ASN A 92 -14.05 0.40 3.98
C ASN A 92 -14.24 -1.03 3.48
N ASN A 93 -13.18 -1.84 3.55
CA ASN A 93 -13.24 -3.27 3.29
C ASN A 93 -13.61 -4.01 4.59
N ALA A 94 -14.87 -3.88 4.98
CA ALA A 94 -15.44 -4.46 6.20
C ALA A 94 -15.44 -5.99 6.16
N ASP A 95 -15.62 -6.58 4.97
CA ASP A 95 -15.65 -8.02 4.73
C ASP A 95 -14.24 -8.64 4.61
N TYR A 96 -13.19 -7.86 4.84
CA TYR A 96 -11.83 -8.38 4.85
C TYR A 96 -11.64 -9.33 6.05
N ASP A 97 -11.40 -10.60 5.74
CA ASP A 97 -11.01 -11.61 6.71
C ASP A 97 -9.57 -12.08 6.45
N TYR A 98 -8.69 -11.81 7.42
CA TYR A 98 -7.28 -12.19 7.34
C TYR A 98 -7.10 -13.72 7.26
N GLN A 99 -7.96 -14.51 7.91
CA GLN A 99 -7.82 -15.96 7.96
C GLN A 99 -8.06 -16.59 6.59
N THR A 100 -8.99 -16.04 5.81
CA THR A 100 -9.35 -16.52 4.47
C THR A 100 -8.78 -15.67 3.33
N ALA A 101 -7.98 -14.63 3.62
CA ALA A 101 -7.45 -13.70 2.60
C ALA A 101 -6.65 -14.38 1.46
N HIS A 102 -5.94 -15.48 1.75
CA HIS A 102 -5.23 -16.32 0.77
C HIS A 102 -6.14 -17.13 -0.18
N GLU A 103 -7.44 -17.17 0.06
CA GLU A 103 -8.44 -17.79 -0.82
C GLU A 103 -9.35 -16.75 -1.48
N CYS A 104 -9.33 -15.51 -0.99
CA CYS A 104 -10.22 -14.45 -1.43
C CYS A 104 -9.97 -14.06 -2.89
N LYS A 105 -11.03 -14.11 -3.70
CA LYS A 105 -11.04 -13.73 -5.13
C LYS A 105 -11.74 -12.39 -5.39
N LEU A 106 -12.21 -11.73 -4.34
CA LEU A 106 -12.94 -10.48 -4.47
C LEU A 106 -12.01 -9.38 -4.98
N SER A 107 -12.41 -8.77 -6.09
CA SER A 107 -11.69 -7.66 -6.70
C SER A 107 -12.21 -6.35 -6.10
N VAL A 108 -11.35 -5.65 -5.36
CA VAL A 108 -11.63 -4.32 -4.81
C VAL A 108 -11.22 -3.25 -5.82
N PRO A 109 -12.01 -2.19 -6.05
CA PRO A 109 -11.62 -1.09 -6.92
C PRO A 109 -10.27 -0.48 -6.55
N VAL A 110 -9.28 -0.57 -7.44
CA VAL A 110 -7.92 -0.04 -7.22
C VAL A 110 -7.76 1.38 -7.75
N HIS A 111 -7.26 2.27 -6.90
CA HIS A 111 -6.76 3.59 -7.25
C HIS A 111 -5.26 3.64 -7.01
N VAL A 112 -4.50 4.05 -8.02
CA VAL A 112 -3.05 4.15 -7.94
C VAL A 112 -2.67 5.55 -7.51
N LEU A 113 -2.11 5.68 -6.32
CA LEU A 113 -1.48 6.90 -5.81
C LEU A 113 -0.01 6.89 -6.21
N ARG A 114 0.32 7.57 -7.29
CA ARG A 114 1.70 7.70 -7.77
C ARG A 114 2.39 8.85 -7.06
N LEU A 115 3.31 8.53 -6.16
CA LEU A 115 4.18 9.50 -5.53
C LEU A 115 5.34 9.83 -6.47
N SER A 116 5.80 11.08 -6.39
CA SER A 116 6.91 11.53 -7.21
C SER A 116 7.82 12.45 -6.43
N SER A 117 9.11 12.16 -6.55
CA SER A 117 10.17 13.00 -6.00
C SER A 117 10.47 14.23 -6.87
N LYS A 118 9.80 14.38 -8.03
CA LYS A 118 10.01 15.49 -8.98
C LYS A 118 8.74 16.22 -9.39
N ARG A 119 7.56 15.61 -9.27
CA ARG A 119 6.26 16.12 -9.72
C ARG A 119 5.25 16.04 -8.59
N LYS A 120 4.10 16.73 -8.73
CA LYS A 120 2.95 16.53 -7.84
C LYS A 120 2.55 15.04 -7.89
N PRO A 121 2.21 14.41 -6.74
CA PRO A 121 1.56 13.12 -6.74
C PRO A 121 0.27 13.15 -7.56
N THR A 122 -0.15 11.98 -8.05
CA THR A 122 -1.39 11.85 -8.82
C THR A 122 -2.14 10.62 -8.34
N ILE A 123 -3.46 10.67 -8.33
CA ILE A 123 -4.31 9.51 -8.09
C ILE A 123 -5.16 9.20 -9.32
N SER A 124 -5.28 7.92 -9.66
CA SER A 124 -6.13 7.50 -10.78
C SER A 124 -6.71 6.12 -10.56
N ARG A 125 -7.99 5.94 -10.91
CA ARG A 125 -8.65 4.63 -10.93
C ARG A 125 -8.04 3.73 -12.01
N ARG A 126 -7.69 2.49 -11.67
CA ARG A 126 -7.09 1.51 -12.61
C ARG A 126 -7.80 0.16 -12.57
N ARG A 127 -8.86 0.01 -13.35
CA ARG A 127 -9.69 -1.22 -13.39
C ARG A 127 -8.90 -2.49 -13.71
N VAL A 128 -7.92 -2.38 -14.60
CA VAL A 128 -7.04 -3.50 -14.99
C VAL A 128 -6.26 -4.06 -13.79
N LEU A 129 -6.06 -3.27 -12.73
CA LEU A 129 -5.33 -3.70 -11.54
C LEU A 129 -6.22 -4.34 -10.47
N ASP A 130 -7.54 -4.30 -10.58
CA ASP A 130 -8.43 -4.81 -9.53
C ASP A 130 -8.19 -6.29 -9.27
N SER A 131 -8.20 -7.10 -10.33
CA SER A 131 -7.95 -8.54 -10.26
C SER A 131 -6.47 -8.85 -10.00
N VAL A 132 -5.56 -8.08 -10.62
CA VAL A 132 -4.10 -8.29 -10.47
C VAL A 132 -3.67 -8.10 -9.02
N ILE A 133 -4.13 -7.02 -8.36
CA ILE A 133 -3.78 -6.76 -6.97
C ILE A 133 -4.51 -7.71 -6.03
N ALA A 134 -5.74 -8.11 -6.32
CA ALA A 134 -6.43 -9.15 -5.55
C ALA A 134 -5.65 -10.47 -5.59
N GLU A 135 -5.22 -10.92 -6.78
CA GLU A 135 -4.42 -12.14 -6.94
C GLU A 135 -3.05 -12.03 -6.26
N THR A 136 -2.40 -10.86 -6.37
CA THR A 136 -1.10 -10.60 -5.74
C THR A 136 -1.19 -10.66 -4.21
N LEU A 137 -2.18 -10.00 -3.61
CA LEU A 137 -2.39 -10.05 -2.16
C LEU A 137 -2.75 -11.45 -1.69
N ARG A 138 -3.58 -12.17 -2.45
CA ARG A 138 -3.94 -13.55 -2.15
C ARG A 138 -2.69 -14.44 -2.05
N LYS A 139 -1.81 -14.34 -3.05
CA LYS A 139 -0.53 -15.05 -3.05
C LYS A 139 0.37 -14.60 -1.89
N LEU A 140 0.45 -13.30 -1.62
CA LEU A 140 1.25 -12.78 -0.51
C LEU A 140 0.77 -13.32 0.83
N HIS A 141 -0.54 -13.41 1.05
CA HIS A 141 -1.12 -14.05 2.23
C HIS A 141 -0.82 -15.54 2.33
N ASP A 142 -0.82 -16.24 1.19
CA ASP A 142 -0.42 -17.65 1.15
C ASP A 142 1.04 -17.80 1.57
N ASP A 143 1.94 -17.07 0.89
CA ASP A 143 3.39 -17.11 1.09
C ASP A 143 3.80 -16.73 2.53
N HIS A 144 3.20 -15.67 3.11
CA HIS A 144 3.52 -15.19 4.45
C HIS A 144 2.87 -15.98 5.60
N GLY A 145 2.00 -16.95 5.33
CA GLY A 145 1.40 -17.76 6.39
C GLY A 145 0.59 -16.91 7.37
N GLN A 146 1.02 -16.87 8.63
CA GLN A 146 0.34 -16.16 9.72
C GLN A 146 1.05 -14.87 10.16
N ASP A 147 1.96 -14.34 9.33
CA ASP A 147 2.66 -13.07 9.63
C ASP A 147 1.66 -11.92 9.82
N PRO A 148 1.87 -11.03 10.82
CA PRO A 148 0.98 -9.91 11.05
C PRO A 148 0.99 -8.93 9.88
N LEU A 149 -0.11 -8.18 9.73
CA LEU A 149 -0.16 -7.07 8.80
C LEU A 149 0.72 -5.89 9.28
N PRO A 150 1.33 -5.11 8.35
CA PRO A 150 1.33 -5.35 6.91
C PRO A 150 2.25 -6.50 6.53
N LEU A 151 1.85 -7.28 5.54
CA LEU A 151 2.75 -8.26 4.92
C LEU A 151 3.89 -7.50 4.23
N PHE A 152 5.13 -7.80 4.62
CA PHE A 152 6.29 -7.04 4.23
C PHE A 152 7.25 -7.88 3.39
N ASP A 153 7.49 -7.41 2.18
CA ASP A 153 8.27 -8.14 1.19
C ASP A 153 9.45 -7.26 0.74
N ASN A 154 10.68 -7.66 1.08
CA ASN A 154 11.88 -6.92 0.69
C ASN A 154 12.64 -7.61 -0.44
N HIS A 155 12.41 -7.20 -1.68
CA HIS A 155 13.12 -7.75 -2.85
C HIS A 155 14.56 -7.23 -3.00
N CYS A 156 15.03 -6.34 -2.12
CA CYS A 156 16.45 -6.02 -2.02
C CYS A 156 17.24 -7.09 -1.25
N ASP A 157 16.55 -7.96 -0.49
CA ASP A 157 17.17 -9.06 0.26
C ASP A 157 17.20 -10.34 -0.59
N ASN A 158 18.41 -10.79 -0.93
CA ASN A 158 18.62 -12.02 -1.69
C ASN A 158 18.35 -13.30 -0.87
N ASN A 159 18.27 -13.20 0.46
CA ASN A 159 18.01 -14.33 1.36
C ASN A 159 16.54 -14.45 1.76
N ARG A 160 15.64 -13.72 1.08
CA ARG A 160 14.21 -13.77 1.36
C ARG A 160 13.68 -15.20 1.23
N TYR A 161 13.03 -15.67 2.28
CA TYR A 161 12.44 -17.01 2.34
C TYR A 161 11.08 -16.96 3.01
N TYR A 162 10.11 -17.67 2.43
CA TYR A 162 8.78 -17.83 3.01
C TYR A 162 8.77 -19.10 3.87
N GLY A 163 8.75 -18.88 5.18
CA GLY A 163 8.93 -19.95 6.17
C GLY A 163 7.80 -20.97 6.20
N ASN A 164 6.56 -20.50 6.09
CA ASN A 164 5.38 -21.30 6.37
C ASN A 164 4.18 -20.92 5.47
N PRO A 165 4.25 -21.16 4.15
CA PRO A 165 3.11 -20.90 3.28
C PRO A 165 1.86 -21.67 3.71
N ARG A 166 0.67 -21.05 3.65
CA ARG A 166 -0.59 -21.69 4.10
C ARG A 166 -0.93 -22.92 3.27
N SER A 167 -0.71 -22.86 1.95
CA SER A 167 -0.92 -23.97 1.03
C SER A 167 -0.09 -25.22 1.31
N LEU A 168 1.00 -25.10 2.09
CA LEU A 168 1.86 -26.23 2.49
C LEU A 168 1.50 -26.82 3.86
N GLN A 169 0.49 -26.28 4.55
CA GLN A 169 0.04 -26.76 5.86
C GLN A 169 -1.06 -27.84 5.77
N HIS A 170 -1.33 -28.36 4.56
CA HIS A 170 -2.40 -29.32 4.26
C HIS A 170 -1.87 -30.66 3.76
#